data_AF-A0A7S4MKR3-F1
#
_entry.id   AF-A0A7S4MKR3-F1
#
_cell.length_a   1.000
_cell.length_b   1.000
_cell.length_c   1.000
_cell.angle_alpha   90.00
_cell.angle_beta   90.00
_cell.angle_gamma   90.00
#
_symmetry.space_group_name_H-M   'P 1'
#
loop_
_entity.id
_entity.type
_entity.pdbx_description
1 polymer ?
#
loop_
_entity_poly.entity_id
_entity_poly.type
_entity_poly.pdbx_seq_one_letter_code
_entity_poly.pdbx_strand_id
1 'polypeptide(L)'
;GFYDKGGGAGGGSSDATASAAAATGDAGADDGESDNDDDDHVTIGGSEQQSPDDAPTSSPTSSQETTTTSSSSSGPSGVEIAWLMAYPMSGASYVERLASSFDPRRPLTSVGANHVGSGIEHRPIYDDSPQGPFYVSFDDQSGTTATTTKSESKGGESDTDEGRYVLTLTDCAGHCYSPCSPSEFVETTSSFDAACRSTSWHDFSGSSSASSLKRLTGAYGTKGRVTKAVHMIRDPLSNAVSRFRVHRRKKMRDTNNTNKKGGKATTTGLYADDRDGFQRYCADNDAATSDAEDASKFFPPDTLTLMGNVPCRDEFFKYVQWHNLALMECQYRDLGRHDVYYEEFDGGVSGANPAGAIEGLREFLGAASTSASKSSSSSTTTATATTSGNNGGGSSSLPVFRGAHMYLEYYTDEQRKAIWKFVEAESFPDTWALLSRYLSGSGGSDTE
;
A
#
# COMPACT_ATOMS: atom_id res chain seq x y z
N GLY A 1 50.20 13.69 -6.29
CA GLY A 1 51.19 13.39 -5.24
C GLY A 1 51.15 11.90 -4.99
N PHE A 2 52.28 11.24 -5.23
CA PHE A 2 52.51 9.81 -5.02
C PHE A 2 52.11 9.34 -3.62
N TYR A 3 51.45 8.19 -3.51
CA TYR A 3 51.97 7.10 -2.68
C TYR A 3 51.55 5.74 -3.27
N ASP A 4 52.59 5.00 -3.63
CA ASP A 4 52.63 3.58 -3.98
C ASP A 4 53.29 2.85 -2.80
N LYS A 5 52.80 1.63 -2.50
CA LYS A 5 53.30 0.55 -1.63
C LYS A 5 52.06 -0.33 -1.33
N GLY A 6 51.95 -1.60 -1.71
CA GLY A 6 52.95 -2.59 -2.05
C GLY A 6 52.85 -3.77 -1.08
N GLY A 7 52.24 -4.87 -1.55
CA GLY A 7 52.62 -6.25 -1.23
C GLY A 7 52.23 -6.85 0.12
N GLY A 8 51.55 -8.01 0.08
CA GLY A 8 51.43 -8.92 1.23
C GLY A 8 50.53 -10.12 0.98
N ALA A 9 51.07 -11.16 0.35
CA ALA A 9 50.44 -12.48 0.26
C ALA A 9 50.42 -13.16 1.63
N GLY A 10 49.34 -13.89 1.94
CA GLY A 10 49.23 -14.73 3.13
C GLY A 10 48.02 -15.65 3.04
N GLY A 11 48.25 -16.88 2.61
CA GLY A 11 47.25 -17.94 2.62
C GLY A 11 46.90 -18.39 4.05
N GLY A 12 45.65 -18.79 4.23
CA GLY A 12 45.13 -19.36 5.47
C GLY A 12 43.84 -20.12 5.18
N SER A 13 43.99 -21.35 4.71
CA SER A 13 42.93 -22.35 4.65
C SER A 13 42.68 -22.86 6.07
N SER A 14 41.47 -22.70 6.59
CA SER A 14 41.03 -23.38 7.80
C SER A 14 39.68 -24.04 7.55
N ASP A 15 39.70 -25.36 7.54
CA ASP A 15 38.57 -26.28 7.49
C ASP A 15 37.55 -25.97 8.58
N ALA A 16 36.28 -25.79 8.19
CA ALA A 16 35.15 -25.78 9.09
C ALA A 16 34.43 -27.13 9.01
N THR A 17 34.61 -27.94 10.04
CA THR A 17 33.84 -29.17 10.30
C THR A 17 32.38 -28.84 10.59
N ALA A 18 31.48 -29.29 9.72
CA ALA A 18 30.04 -29.24 9.94
C ALA A 18 29.60 -30.37 10.90
N SER A 19 29.10 -29.98 12.07
CA SER A 19 28.36 -30.88 12.98
C SER A 19 26.88 -30.88 12.61
N ALA A 20 26.39 -32.02 12.14
CA ALA A 20 24.98 -32.28 11.87
C ALA A 20 24.19 -32.36 13.19
N ALA A 21 23.20 -31.49 13.37
CA ALA A 21 22.18 -31.61 14.40
C ALA A 21 20.90 -32.21 13.79
N ALA A 22 20.41 -33.26 14.44
CA ALA A 22 19.21 -33.98 14.08
C ALA A 22 17.95 -33.13 14.33
N ALA A 23 17.11 -32.98 13.31
CA ALA A 23 15.77 -32.42 13.44
C ALA A 23 14.78 -33.55 13.73
N THR A 24 14.17 -33.53 14.90
CA THR A 24 12.98 -34.31 15.25
C THR A 24 11.77 -33.71 14.56
N GLY A 25 11.09 -34.50 13.73
CA GLY A 25 9.85 -34.09 13.08
C GLY A 25 8.69 -34.10 14.06
N ASP A 26 7.96 -32.99 14.09
CA ASP A 26 6.61 -32.92 14.64
C ASP A 26 5.64 -32.63 13.48
N ALA A 27 4.59 -33.43 13.40
CA ALA A 27 3.62 -33.42 12.32
C ALA A 27 2.44 -32.53 12.73
N GLY A 28 2.47 -31.27 12.28
CA GLY A 28 1.35 -30.35 12.38
C GLY A 28 0.26 -30.72 11.37
N ALA A 29 -0.98 -30.88 11.87
CA ALA A 29 -2.18 -31.15 11.09
C ALA A 29 -2.48 -30.01 10.10
N ASP A 30 -2.87 -30.41 8.90
CA ASP A 30 -3.19 -29.57 7.74
C ASP A 30 -4.70 -29.32 7.74
N ASP A 31 -5.09 -28.18 8.28
CA ASP A 31 -6.48 -27.70 8.29
C ASP A 31 -6.70 -26.92 6.99
N GLY A 32 -7.12 -27.63 5.95
CA GLY A 32 -7.38 -27.05 4.63
C GLY A 32 -8.50 -26.02 4.65
N GLU A 33 -8.12 -24.75 4.75
CA GLU A 33 -8.99 -23.58 4.56
C GLU A 33 -8.94 -23.16 3.09
N SER A 34 -10.11 -23.15 2.44
CA SER A 34 -10.26 -22.76 1.03
C SER A 34 -10.63 -21.29 0.94
N ASP A 35 -9.63 -20.42 0.94
CA ASP A 35 -9.83 -18.97 0.84
C ASP A 35 -9.81 -18.51 -0.63
N ASN A 36 -10.97 -18.06 -1.10
CA ASN A 36 -11.11 -17.21 -2.27
C ASN A 36 -10.83 -15.75 -1.85
N ASP A 37 -9.57 -15.45 -1.55
CA ASP A 37 -9.12 -14.07 -1.39
C ASP A 37 -8.58 -13.57 -2.73
N ASP A 38 -9.42 -12.82 -3.44
CA ASP A 38 -9.08 -12.00 -4.61
C ASP A 38 -8.22 -10.77 -4.20
N ASP A 39 -7.15 -10.99 -3.43
CA ASP A 39 -6.01 -10.06 -3.36
C ASP A 39 -5.21 -10.20 -4.66
N ASP A 40 -5.85 -9.88 -5.79
CA ASP A 40 -5.19 -9.53 -7.05
C ASP A 40 -4.63 -8.11 -6.91
N HIS A 41 -3.74 -7.92 -5.93
CA HIS A 41 -2.77 -6.83 -6.00
C HIS A 41 -1.78 -7.16 -7.12
N VAL A 42 -2.23 -6.84 -8.33
CA VAL A 42 -1.49 -6.22 -9.43
C VAL A 42 0.03 -6.34 -9.27
N THR A 43 0.59 -7.31 -9.98
CA THR A 43 1.98 -7.20 -10.43
C THR A 43 1.95 -6.15 -11.54
N ILE A 44 2.40 -4.92 -11.28
CA ILE A 44 2.70 -3.98 -12.37
C ILE A 44 3.89 -4.61 -13.10
N GLY A 45 3.67 -5.09 -14.34
CA GLY A 45 4.78 -5.49 -15.17
C GLY A 45 5.69 -4.29 -15.32
N GLY A 46 6.97 -4.45 -14.94
CA GLY A 46 7.97 -3.38 -15.05
C GLY A 46 7.82 -2.72 -16.42
N SER A 47 7.52 -1.43 -16.40
CA SER A 47 7.65 -0.61 -17.60
C SER A 47 9.09 -0.76 -18.05
N GLU A 48 9.32 -1.34 -19.24
CA GLU A 48 10.57 -1.16 -19.97
C GLU A 48 10.79 0.36 -20.11
N GLN A 49 11.52 0.95 -19.17
CA GLN A 49 12.11 2.26 -19.34
C GLN A 49 13.22 2.08 -20.37
N GLN A 50 12.98 2.56 -21.59
CA GLN A 50 14.04 2.77 -22.56
C GLN A 50 15.05 3.76 -21.97
N SER A 51 16.30 3.32 -21.81
CA SER A 51 17.44 4.13 -21.38
C SER A 51 17.60 5.38 -22.26
N PRO A 52 17.85 6.58 -21.69
CA PRO A 52 18.06 7.80 -22.45
C PRO A 52 19.55 8.05 -22.68
N ASP A 53 20.22 7.19 -23.44
CA ASP A 53 21.61 7.41 -23.87
C ASP A 53 21.68 7.39 -25.40
N ASP A 54 21.18 8.47 -26.03
CA ASP A 54 21.64 8.98 -27.34
C ASP A 54 20.81 10.22 -27.73
N ALA A 55 21.29 11.41 -27.33
CA ALA A 55 20.72 12.68 -27.76
C ALA A 55 21.47 13.23 -28.98
N PRO A 56 20.83 13.44 -30.15
CA PRO A 56 21.29 14.40 -31.13
C PRO A 56 20.75 15.79 -30.75
N THR A 57 21.67 16.71 -30.56
CA THR A 57 21.44 18.14 -30.35
C THR A 57 20.52 18.71 -31.44
N SER A 58 19.27 19.00 -31.10
CA SER A 58 18.38 19.84 -31.91
C SER A 58 17.63 20.82 -31.01
N SER A 59 17.69 22.09 -31.40
CA SER A 59 17.20 23.27 -30.69
C SER A 59 15.69 23.21 -30.39
N PRO A 60 15.21 23.88 -29.33
CA PRO A 60 13.80 23.83 -28.95
C PRO A 60 12.95 24.67 -29.91
N THR A 61 12.11 24.00 -30.69
CA THR A 61 10.95 24.62 -31.33
C THR A 61 9.86 24.77 -30.27
N SER A 62 9.62 26.00 -29.86
CA SER A 62 8.50 26.42 -29.02
C SER A 62 7.16 26.11 -29.70
N SER A 63 6.60 24.93 -29.40
CA SER A 63 5.21 24.62 -29.70
C SER A 63 4.32 25.25 -28.64
N GLN A 64 3.62 26.32 -29.01
CA GLN A 64 2.56 26.90 -28.19
C GLN A 64 1.46 25.86 -27.96
N GLU A 65 1.15 25.57 -26.69
CA GLU A 65 -0.10 24.94 -26.29
C GLU A 65 -1.26 25.76 -26.83
N THR A 66 -1.93 25.22 -27.84
CA THR A 66 -3.21 25.74 -28.30
C THR A 66 -4.20 25.62 -27.15
N THR A 67 -4.61 26.77 -26.61
CA THR A 67 -5.67 26.89 -25.61
C THR A 67 -6.99 26.44 -26.24
N THR A 68 -7.23 25.13 -26.26
CA THR A 68 -8.49 24.56 -26.73
C THR A 68 -9.56 24.93 -25.70
N THR A 69 -10.49 25.77 -26.11
CA THR A 69 -11.63 26.22 -25.31
C THR A 69 -12.35 24.99 -24.75
N SER A 70 -12.30 24.86 -23.43
CA SER A 70 -12.84 23.76 -22.63
C SER A 70 -14.34 23.58 -22.87
N SER A 71 -14.70 22.61 -23.71
CA SER A 71 -16.03 22.02 -23.72
C SER A 71 -16.28 21.44 -22.33
N SER A 72 -17.29 21.95 -21.64
CA SER A 72 -17.73 21.49 -20.32
C SER A 72 -17.96 19.98 -20.33
N SER A 73 -17.07 19.24 -19.66
CA SER A 73 -17.15 17.79 -19.49
C SER A 73 -18.46 17.42 -18.80
N SER A 74 -19.25 16.55 -19.42
CA SER A 74 -20.61 16.17 -19.01
C SER A 74 -20.68 15.14 -17.88
N GLY A 75 -19.65 15.03 -17.04
CA GLY A 75 -19.74 14.23 -15.81
C GLY A 75 -20.83 14.77 -14.87
N PRO A 76 -21.31 13.98 -13.90
CA PRO A 76 -22.23 14.48 -12.88
C PRO A 76 -21.62 15.72 -12.25
N SER A 77 -22.21 16.87 -12.54
CA SER A 77 -21.68 18.17 -12.12
C SER A 77 -21.55 18.17 -10.61
N GLY A 78 -20.32 18.25 -10.09
CA GLY A 78 -20.05 18.39 -8.66
C GLY A 78 -19.40 17.20 -7.95
N VAL A 79 -19.06 16.10 -8.65
CA VAL A 79 -18.24 15.04 -8.04
C VAL A 79 -16.75 15.39 -8.18
N GLU A 80 -16.04 15.45 -7.05
CA GLU A 80 -14.60 15.64 -6.93
C GLU A 80 -13.95 14.34 -6.42
N ILE A 81 -12.65 14.18 -6.65
CA ILE A 81 -11.85 13.07 -6.12
C ILE A 81 -11.12 13.55 -4.86
N ALA A 82 -11.15 12.72 -3.82
CA ALA A 82 -10.18 12.75 -2.74
C ALA A 82 -9.27 11.52 -2.89
N TRP A 83 -7.95 11.70 -2.94
CA TRP A 83 -7.04 10.56 -2.93
C TRP A 83 -6.95 9.95 -1.54
N LEU A 84 -7.03 8.63 -1.43
CA LEU A 84 -6.48 7.90 -0.29
C LEU A 84 -5.09 7.45 -0.69
N MET A 85 -4.08 8.22 -0.28
CA MET A 85 -2.68 7.93 -0.57
C MET A 85 -2.15 6.99 0.51
N ALA A 86 -1.76 5.79 0.13
CA ALA A 86 -1.21 4.80 1.04
C ALA A 86 0.03 4.14 0.44
N TYR A 87 1.06 3.90 1.26
CA TYR A 87 2.19 3.10 0.82
C TYR A 87 1.73 1.67 0.54
N PRO A 88 2.16 1.00 -0.54
CA PRO A 88 1.64 -0.32 -0.89
C PRO A 88 1.70 -1.34 0.26
N MET A 89 0.58 -2.05 0.46
CA MET A 89 0.38 -3.06 1.53
C MET A 89 0.43 -2.53 2.96
N SER A 90 0.23 -1.22 3.14
CA SER A 90 0.03 -0.60 4.46
C SER A 90 -1.36 -0.82 5.05
N GLY A 91 -2.22 -1.62 4.41
CA GLY A 91 -3.56 -1.91 4.91
C GLY A 91 -4.64 -0.93 4.44
N ALA A 92 -4.41 -0.22 3.34
CA ALA A 92 -5.35 0.76 2.80
C ALA A 92 -6.73 0.17 2.49
N SER A 93 -6.79 -1.06 1.97
CA SER A 93 -8.04 -1.77 1.71
C SER A 93 -8.86 -2.07 2.97
N TYR A 94 -8.23 -2.08 4.15
CA TYR A 94 -8.95 -2.15 5.42
C TYR A 94 -9.56 -0.81 5.78
N VAL A 95 -8.78 0.29 5.71
CA VAL A 95 -9.28 1.64 5.98
C VAL A 95 -10.39 2.02 5.02
N GLU A 96 -10.28 1.64 3.76
CA GLU A 96 -11.29 1.82 2.72
C GLU A 96 -12.60 1.08 3.04
N ARG A 97 -12.52 -0.21 3.40
CA ARG A 97 -13.68 -1.01 3.82
C ARG A 97 -14.31 -0.47 5.09
N LEU A 98 -13.48 -0.05 6.05
CA LEU A 98 -13.95 0.52 7.30
C LEU A 98 -14.68 1.84 7.04
N ALA A 99 -14.09 2.75 6.28
CA ALA A 99 -14.72 3.99 5.84
C ALA A 99 -16.07 3.72 5.15
N SER A 100 -16.13 2.72 4.26
CA SER A 100 -17.36 2.34 3.57
C SER A 100 -18.45 1.80 4.51
N SER A 101 -18.07 1.08 5.57
CA SER A 101 -18.99 0.37 6.46
C SER A 101 -19.69 1.24 7.52
N PHE A 102 -19.15 2.42 7.84
CA PHE A 102 -19.57 3.17 9.02
C PHE A 102 -20.88 3.96 8.88
N ASP A 103 -21.45 4.06 7.69
CA ASP A 103 -22.75 4.68 7.52
C ASP A 103 -23.59 3.97 6.42
N PRO A 104 -24.42 2.98 6.79
CA PRO A 104 -25.29 2.30 5.83
C PRO A 104 -26.39 3.20 5.24
N ARG A 105 -26.58 4.42 5.77
CA ARG A 105 -27.56 5.39 5.25
C ARG A 105 -26.93 6.40 4.32
N ARG A 106 -25.63 6.66 4.49
CA ARG A 106 -24.83 7.58 3.68
C ARG A 106 -23.40 7.02 3.60
N PRO A 107 -23.18 5.95 2.82
CA PRO A 107 -21.85 5.39 2.67
C PRO A 107 -20.92 6.56 2.34
N LEU A 108 -19.83 6.66 3.09
CA LEU A 108 -18.77 7.61 2.81
C LEU A 108 -18.51 7.52 1.31
N THR A 109 -18.86 8.59 0.58
CA THR A 109 -18.32 8.92 -0.74
C THR A 109 -17.94 7.69 -1.55
N SER A 110 -18.85 7.17 -2.40
CA SER A 110 -18.63 6.02 -3.28
C SER A 110 -17.14 5.78 -3.56
N VAL A 111 -16.63 4.62 -3.17
CA VAL A 111 -15.19 4.41 -3.19
C VAL A 111 -14.69 4.25 -4.62
N GLY A 112 -13.57 4.91 -4.90
CA GLY A 112 -12.86 4.80 -6.16
C GLY A 112 -11.65 3.88 -6.06
N ALA A 113 -11.33 3.19 -7.14
CA ALA A 113 -10.05 2.51 -7.28
C ALA A 113 -9.36 2.92 -8.57
N ASN A 114 -8.04 3.10 -8.48
CA ASN A 114 -7.19 3.19 -9.66
C ASN A 114 -7.00 1.80 -10.31
N HIS A 115 -7.13 0.72 -9.53
CA HIS A 115 -6.89 -0.65 -9.97
C HIS A 115 -8.13 -1.49 -9.74
N VAL A 116 -8.71 -2.03 -10.80
CA VAL A 116 -9.89 -2.91 -10.72
C VAL A 116 -9.47 -4.35 -11.04
N GLY A 117 -9.83 -5.27 -10.16
CA GLY A 117 -9.58 -6.71 -10.31
C GLY A 117 -10.33 -7.33 -11.49
N SER A 118 -9.97 -8.56 -11.85
CA SER A 118 -10.68 -9.30 -12.88
C SER A 118 -12.12 -9.61 -12.44
N GLY A 119 -13.09 -9.53 -13.36
CA GLY A 119 -14.49 -9.90 -13.07
C GLY A 119 -15.36 -8.81 -12.44
N ILE A 120 -14.83 -7.62 -12.14
CA ILE A 120 -15.62 -6.49 -11.66
C ILE A 120 -15.95 -5.55 -12.83
N GLU A 121 -17.23 -5.20 -12.99
CA GLU A 121 -17.64 -4.17 -13.96
C GLU A 121 -17.06 -2.83 -13.52
N HIS A 122 -16.18 -2.25 -14.35
CA HIS A 122 -15.56 -0.97 -14.06
C HIS A 122 -16.42 0.15 -14.65
N ARG A 123 -16.87 1.07 -13.79
CA ARG A 123 -17.62 2.26 -14.20
C ARG A 123 -16.77 3.50 -13.94
N PRO A 124 -16.24 4.16 -14.99
CA PRO A 124 -15.42 5.36 -14.79
C PRO A 124 -16.26 6.43 -14.09
N ILE A 125 -15.63 7.17 -13.19
CA ILE A 125 -16.27 8.26 -12.45
C ILE A 125 -16.65 9.41 -13.40
N TYR A 126 -15.84 9.61 -14.44
CA TYR A 126 -16.04 10.65 -15.45
C TYR A 126 -16.13 10.06 -16.85
N ASP A 127 -17.14 10.48 -17.62
CA ASP A 127 -17.36 10.03 -19.00
C ASP A 127 -16.19 10.38 -19.93
N ASP A 128 -15.49 11.48 -19.67
CA ASP A 128 -14.35 11.95 -20.46
C ASP A 128 -13.00 11.39 -19.98
N SER A 129 -13.03 10.49 -19.00
CA SER A 129 -11.88 9.73 -18.52
C SER A 129 -12.24 8.24 -18.43
N PRO A 130 -12.46 7.57 -19.58
CA PRO A 130 -12.86 6.16 -19.61
C PRO A 130 -11.83 5.21 -18.98
N GLN A 131 -10.58 5.65 -18.85
CA GLN A 131 -9.49 4.96 -18.16
C GLN A 131 -9.58 5.04 -16.63
N GLY A 132 -10.54 5.76 -16.06
CA GLY A 132 -10.77 5.86 -14.62
C GLY A 132 -10.59 7.27 -14.04
N PRO A 133 -10.57 7.43 -12.71
CA PRO A 133 -10.73 6.35 -11.73
C PRO A 133 -12.13 5.73 -11.78
N PHE A 134 -12.29 4.53 -11.24
CA PHE A 134 -13.52 3.74 -11.35
C PHE A 134 -14.24 3.66 -10.02
N TYR A 135 -15.57 3.68 -10.03
CA TYR A 135 -16.36 3.32 -8.85
C TYR A 135 -16.16 1.84 -8.50
N VAL A 136 -16.06 1.55 -7.20
CA VAL A 136 -16.01 0.21 -6.64
C VAL A 136 -17.39 -0.13 -6.06
N SER A 137 -18.03 -1.16 -6.59
CA SER A 137 -19.27 -1.72 -6.03
C SER A 137 -18.90 -2.86 -5.09
N PHE A 138 -19.17 -2.70 -3.78
CA PHE A 138 -18.93 -3.77 -2.80
C PHE A 138 -20.08 -4.80 -2.74
N ASP A 139 -21.26 -4.47 -3.29
CA ASP A 139 -22.47 -5.29 -3.14
C ASP A 139 -22.56 -6.45 -4.16
N ASP A 140 -21.82 -6.39 -5.27
CA ASP A 140 -21.93 -7.35 -6.37
C ASP A 140 -21.30 -8.72 -6.08
N GLN A 141 -20.54 -8.88 -4.98
CA GLN A 141 -20.00 -10.19 -4.59
C GLN A 141 -21.08 -11.16 -4.11
N SER A 142 -22.28 -10.67 -3.76
CA SER A 142 -23.37 -11.50 -3.26
C SER A 142 -24.17 -12.22 -4.37
N GLY A 143 -23.94 -11.90 -5.65
CA GLY A 143 -24.71 -12.46 -6.78
C GLY A 143 -26.21 -12.09 -6.77
N THR A 144 -26.66 -11.34 -5.77
CA THR A 144 -27.94 -10.65 -5.82
C THR A 144 -27.75 -9.44 -6.73
N THR A 145 -28.44 -9.45 -7.87
CA THR A 145 -28.57 -8.29 -8.77
C THR A 145 -29.13 -7.11 -7.99
N ALA A 146 -28.23 -6.36 -7.33
CA ALA A 146 -28.50 -5.06 -6.78
C ALA A 146 -28.85 -4.20 -7.99
N THR A 147 -30.14 -4.15 -8.28
CA THR A 147 -30.67 -3.22 -9.25
C THR A 147 -30.35 -1.87 -8.63
N THR A 148 -29.24 -1.26 -9.05
CA THR A 148 -29.02 0.18 -8.88
C THR A 148 -30.18 0.81 -9.60
N THR A 149 -31.30 0.91 -8.89
CA THR A 149 -32.40 1.74 -9.25
C THR A 149 -31.74 3.09 -9.35
N LYS A 150 -31.49 3.54 -10.59
CA LYS A 150 -31.41 4.96 -10.89
C LYS A 150 -32.63 5.51 -10.18
N SER A 151 -32.41 6.04 -8.97
CA SER A 151 -33.43 6.76 -8.26
C SER A 151 -33.64 7.96 -9.15
N GLU A 152 -34.59 7.82 -10.09
CA GLU A 152 -35.19 8.92 -10.81
C GLU A 152 -35.98 9.70 -9.76
N SER A 153 -35.27 10.30 -8.81
CA SER A 153 -35.80 11.31 -7.92
C SER A 153 -36.11 12.51 -8.80
N LYS A 154 -37.29 12.46 -9.42
CA LYS A 154 -37.90 13.54 -10.16
C LYS A 154 -38.05 14.73 -9.21
N GLY A 155 -37.18 15.73 -9.40
CA GLY A 155 -37.51 17.14 -9.16
C GLY A 155 -37.87 17.54 -7.73
N GLY A 156 -37.16 17.04 -6.73
CA GLY A 156 -37.20 17.56 -5.36
C GLY A 156 -35.94 18.37 -5.05
N GLU A 157 -36.11 19.67 -4.88
CA GLU A 157 -35.21 20.72 -4.40
C GLU A 157 -34.06 20.26 -3.46
N SER A 158 -32.88 20.05 -4.05
CA SER A 158 -31.59 20.65 -3.68
C SER A 158 -31.06 20.55 -2.24
N ASP A 159 -31.01 19.37 -1.63
CA ASP A 159 -30.06 19.06 -0.52
C ASP A 159 -28.64 18.79 -1.09
N THR A 160 -28.16 19.68 -1.96
CA THR A 160 -27.08 19.47 -2.95
C THR A 160 -25.66 19.77 -2.46
N ASP A 161 -25.28 19.36 -1.25
CA ASP A 161 -23.85 19.44 -0.89
C ASP A 161 -23.33 18.27 -0.03
N GLU A 162 -24.17 17.27 0.25
CA GLU A 162 -23.72 16.08 0.98
C GLU A 162 -23.10 15.06 0.01
N GLY A 163 -21.77 14.91 0.06
CA GLY A 163 -21.03 13.87 -0.69
C GLY A 163 -20.30 14.34 -1.94
N ARG A 164 -19.63 15.51 -1.88
CA ARG A 164 -18.85 16.05 -3.01
C ARG A 164 -17.70 15.15 -3.46
N TYR A 165 -17.13 14.34 -2.58
CA TYR A 165 -15.90 13.60 -2.85
C TYR A 165 -16.17 12.13 -3.21
N VAL A 166 -15.23 11.54 -3.95
CA VAL A 166 -15.05 10.09 -4.12
C VAL A 166 -13.68 9.76 -3.58
N LEU A 167 -13.63 9.01 -2.48
CA LEU A 167 -12.36 8.57 -1.90
C LEU A 167 -11.75 7.49 -2.81
N THR A 168 -10.69 7.83 -3.53
CA THR A 168 -10.04 6.96 -4.52
C THR A 168 -8.71 6.47 -3.98
N LEU A 169 -8.58 5.16 -3.77
CA LEU A 169 -7.30 4.56 -3.38
C LEU A 169 -6.26 4.72 -4.48
N THR A 170 -5.12 5.30 -4.11
CA THR A 170 -3.94 5.37 -4.95
C THR A 170 -2.70 5.03 -4.15
N ASP A 171 -1.94 4.09 -4.68
CA ASP A 171 -0.62 3.76 -4.16
C ASP A 171 0.45 4.74 -4.68
N CYS A 172 0.12 5.56 -5.68
CA CYS A 172 1.05 6.35 -6.48
C CYS A 172 2.15 5.48 -7.11
N ALA A 173 3.18 5.13 -6.35
CA ALA A 173 4.31 4.30 -6.75
C ALA A 173 4.64 3.26 -5.66
N GLY A 174 5.86 2.70 -5.64
CA GLY A 174 6.32 1.82 -4.56
C GLY A 174 5.86 0.36 -4.66
N HIS A 175 5.23 -0.03 -5.77
CA HIS A 175 4.80 -1.41 -6.04
C HIS A 175 5.94 -2.39 -6.31
N CYS A 176 7.19 -1.92 -6.33
CA CYS A 176 8.30 -2.81 -6.58
C CYS A 176 8.45 -3.83 -5.44
N TYR A 177 8.27 -5.10 -5.78
CA TYR A 177 8.40 -6.23 -4.86
C TYR A 177 9.82 -6.77 -4.95
N SER A 178 10.51 -6.87 -3.82
CA SER A 178 11.91 -7.28 -3.76
C SER A 178 12.24 -8.59 -4.53
N PRO A 179 13.40 -8.66 -5.20
CA PRO A 179 14.44 -7.62 -5.27
C PRO A 179 14.19 -6.58 -6.35
N CYS A 180 14.45 -5.31 -6.01
CA CYS A 180 14.34 -4.17 -6.91
C CYS A 180 15.59 -3.32 -6.81
N SER A 181 16.15 -2.93 -7.95
CA SER A 181 17.24 -1.97 -8.00
C SER A 181 16.75 -0.56 -7.62
N PRO A 182 17.64 0.31 -7.12
CA PRO A 182 17.26 1.68 -6.75
C PRO A 182 16.63 2.49 -7.89
N SER A 183 17.07 2.26 -9.13
CA SER A 183 16.48 2.89 -10.31
C SER A 183 15.01 2.53 -10.55
N GLU A 184 14.52 1.41 -9.99
CA GLU A 184 13.15 0.94 -10.17
C GLU A 184 12.16 1.49 -9.14
N PHE A 185 12.65 2.04 -8.02
CA PHE A 185 11.79 2.52 -6.94
C PHE A 185 12.07 3.96 -6.51
N VAL A 186 13.19 4.56 -6.92
CA VAL A 186 13.45 5.98 -6.66
C VAL A 186 12.66 6.83 -7.65
N GLU A 187 11.68 7.55 -7.13
CA GLU A 187 10.78 8.38 -7.91
C GLU A 187 11.14 9.86 -7.81
N THR A 188 10.80 10.61 -8.85
CA THR A 188 10.76 12.09 -8.83
C THR A 188 9.35 12.56 -8.50
N THR A 189 9.16 13.82 -8.12
CA THR A 189 7.80 14.39 -7.95
C THR A 189 6.93 14.19 -9.20
N SER A 190 7.50 14.38 -10.39
CA SER A 190 6.74 14.26 -11.64
C SER A 190 6.35 12.81 -11.95
N SER A 191 7.23 11.85 -11.72
CA SER A 191 6.90 10.44 -11.93
C SER A 191 5.94 9.93 -10.85
N PHE A 192 6.08 10.41 -9.61
CA PHE A 192 5.16 10.13 -8.52
C PHE A 192 3.73 10.66 -8.80
N ASP A 193 3.56 11.91 -9.23
CA ASP A 193 2.25 12.45 -9.66
C ASP A 193 1.63 11.63 -10.80
N ALA A 194 2.43 11.29 -11.81
CA ALA A 194 1.95 10.47 -12.93
C ALA A 194 1.48 9.09 -12.43
N ALA A 195 2.19 8.52 -11.47
CA ALA A 195 1.88 7.24 -10.87
C ALA A 195 0.63 7.34 -9.97
N CYS A 196 0.42 8.44 -9.23
CA CYS A 196 -0.81 8.71 -8.47
C CYS A 196 -2.08 8.71 -9.34
N ARG A 197 -1.93 9.11 -10.61
CA ARG A 197 -3.01 9.18 -11.62
C ARG A 197 -3.12 7.92 -12.48
N SER A 198 -2.18 6.99 -12.34
CA SER A 198 -2.16 5.78 -13.13
C SER A 198 -3.28 4.85 -12.71
N THR A 199 -3.83 4.16 -13.69
CA THR A 199 -4.99 3.28 -13.56
C THR A 199 -4.73 1.98 -14.29
N SER A 200 -5.37 0.89 -13.85
CA SER A 200 -5.39 -0.36 -14.59
C SER A 200 -6.72 -1.08 -14.48
N TRP A 201 -7.22 -1.58 -15.60
CA TRP A 201 -8.50 -2.27 -15.69
C TRP A 201 -8.41 -3.43 -16.69
N HIS A 202 -9.45 -4.26 -16.73
CA HIS A 202 -9.55 -5.36 -17.68
C HIS A 202 -10.49 -5.02 -18.84
N ASP A 203 -10.05 -5.23 -20.07
CA ASP A 203 -10.88 -5.04 -21.25
C ASP A 203 -11.85 -6.22 -21.44
N PHE A 204 -13.15 -5.95 -21.31
CA PHE A 204 -14.22 -6.93 -21.54
C PHE A 204 -14.68 -6.97 -23.01
N SER A 205 -14.14 -6.13 -23.89
CA SER A 205 -14.52 -6.09 -25.31
C SER A 205 -13.95 -7.30 -26.06
N GLY A 206 -14.68 -8.42 -26.00
CA GLY A 206 -14.42 -9.58 -26.87
C GLY A 206 -14.09 -10.89 -26.16
N SER A 207 -14.19 -10.97 -24.83
CA SER A 207 -14.11 -12.26 -24.14
C SER A 207 -15.15 -12.43 -23.04
N SER A 208 -15.80 -13.60 -23.03
CA SER A 208 -16.66 -14.06 -21.93
C SER A 208 -15.90 -14.74 -20.80
N SER A 209 -14.58 -14.96 -20.94
CA SER A 209 -13.77 -15.66 -19.96
C SER A 209 -12.84 -14.72 -19.22
N ALA A 210 -13.01 -14.62 -17.90
CA ALA A 210 -12.18 -13.80 -17.00
C ALA A 210 -10.67 -14.06 -17.18
N SER A 211 -10.28 -15.32 -17.41
CA SER A 211 -8.89 -15.76 -17.61
C SER A 211 -8.21 -15.24 -18.88
N SER A 212 -8.94 -14.59 -19.78
CA SER A 212 -8.42 -14.08 -21.05
C SER A 212 -8.57 -12.57 -21.21
N LEU A 213 -9.04 -11.89 -20.17
CA LEU A 213 -9.22 -10.44 -20.20
C LEU A 213 -7.86 -9.76 -20.27
N LYS A 214 -7.65 -8.96 -21.31
CA LYS A 214 -6.43 -8.16 -21.46
C LYS A 214 -6.43 -7.06 -20.40
N ARG A 215 -5.36 -6.99 -19.61
CA ARG A 215 -5.14 -5.87 -18.71
C ARG A 215 -4.70 -4.64 -19.50
N LEU A 216 -5.39 -3.54 -19.30
CA LEU A 216 -5.09 -2.22 -19.83
C LEU A 216 -4.57 -1.31 -18.72
N THR A 217 -3.77 -0.32 -19.11
CA THR A 217 -3.27 0.73 -18.23
C THR A 217 -3.53 2.08 -18.87
N GLY A 218 -3.65 3.11 -18.04
CA GLY A 218 -3.91 4.47 -18.48
C GLY A 218 -3.68 5.46 -17.36
N ALA A 219 -3.95 6.74 -17.61
CA ALA A 219 -3.89 7.78 -16.59
C ALA A 219 -5.02 8.77 -16.82
N TYR A 220 -5.64 9.26 -15.75
CA TYR A 220 -6.70 10.26 -15.85
C TYR A 220 -6.18 11.69 -15.74
N GLY A 221 -6.90 12.61 -16.37
CA GLY A 221 -6.66 14.04 -16.22
C GLY A 221 -7.09 14.50 -14.85
N THR A 222 -6.25 15.33 -14.20
CA THR A 222 -6.53 15.80 -12.84
C THR A 222 -6.93 17.26 -12.72
N LYS A 223 -6.87 18.01 -13.83
CA LYS A 223 -7.11 19.46 -13.83
C LYS A 223 -8.49 19.77 -13.23
N GLY A 224 -8.50 20.26 -11.99
CA GLY A 224 -9.68 20.64 -11.23
C GLY A 224 -10.52 19.48 -10.66
N ARG A 225 -10.02 18.22 -10.67
CA ARG A 225 -10.80 17.04 -10.22
C ARG A 225 -10.36 16.48 -8.89
N VAL A 226 -9.06 16.53 -8.58
CA VAL A 226 -8.53 16.07 -7.29
C VAL A 226 -8.16 17.31 -6.49
N THR A 227 -8.84 17.52 -5.37
CA THR A 227 -8.65 18.71 -4.52
C THR A 227 -8.31 18.35 -3.07
N LYS A 228 -8.41 17.07 -2.71
CA LYS A 228 -8.08 16.55 -1.38
C LYS A 228 -7.23 15.29 -1.43
N ALA A 229 -6.44 15.09 -0.38
CA ALA A 229 -5.66 13.89 -0.13
C ALA A 229 -5.79 13.47 1.34
N VAL A 230 -6.09 12.20 1.55
CA VAL A 230 -6.01 11.50 2.81
C VAL A 230 -4.69 10.75 2.80
N HIS A 231 -3.75 11.16 3.62
CA HIS A 231 -2.42 10.55 3.72
C HIS A 231 -2.43 9.50 4.82
N MET A 232 -2.39 8.23 4.42
CA MET A 232 -2.39 7.13 5.38
C MET A 232 -0.95 6.80 5.83
N ILE A 233 -0.73 6.82 7.14
CA ILE A 233 0.55 6.50 7.77
C ILE A 233 0.39 5.21 8.58
N ARG A 234 1.39 4.33 8.54
CA ARG A 234 1.47 3.10 9.33
C ARG A 234 2.81 3.04 10.05
N ASP A 235 2.92 2.28 11.14
CA ASP A 235 4.24 2.03 11.72
C ASP A 235 5.19 1.39 10.67
N PRO A 236 6.39 1.94 10.44
CA PRO A 236 7.29 1.47 9.38
C PRO A 236 7.74 0.01 9.59
N LEU A 237 7.91 -0.44 10.84
CA LEU A 237 8.30 -1.82 11.13
C LEU A 237 7.15 -2.79 10.88
N SER A 238 5.92 -2.43 11.31
CA SER A 238 4.69 -3.16 11.00
C SER A 238 4.47 -3.28 9.50
N ASN A 239 4.74 -2.20 8.76
CA ASN A 239 4.57 -2.17 7.32
C ASN A 239 5.54 -3.13 6.60
N ALA A 240 6.82 -3.14 6.99
CA ALA A 240 7.80 -4.08 6.43
C ALA A 240 7.40 -5.56 6.67
N VAL A 241 6.91 -5.89 7.88
CA VAL A 241 6.40 -7.24 8.20
C VAL A 241 5.16 -7.58 7.38
N SER A 242 4.25 -6.62 7.18
CA SER A 242 3.06 -6.78 6.33
C SER A 242 3.46 -7.15 4.90
N ARG A 243 4.44 -6.45 4.33
CA ARG A 243 4.96 -6.70 2.98
C ARG A 243 5.60 -8.08 2.86
N PHE A 244 6.38 -8.48 3.86
CA PHE A 244 6.91 -9.84 3.93
C PHE A 244 5.79 -10.90 3.88
N ARG A 245 4.74 -10.75 4.68
CA ARG A 245 3.63 -11.72 4.71
C ARG A 245 2.89 -11.79 3.38
N VAL A 246 2.65 -10.66 2.72
CA VAL A 246 2.04 -10.64 1.38
C VAL A 246 2.95 -11.34 0.36
N HIS A 247 4.25 -11.04 0.35
CA HIS A 247 5.21 -11.69 -0.54
C HIS A 247 5.26 -13.20 -0.33
N ARG A 248 5.29 -13.63 0.93
CA ARG A 248 5.25 -15.05 1.31
C ARG A 248 3.98 -15.73 0.81
N ARG A 249 2.80 -15.15 1.07
CA ARG A 249 1.51 -15.68 0.58
C ARG A 249 1.50 -15.80 -0.96
N LYS A 250 2.01 -14.78 -1.67
CA LYS A 250 2.13 -14.81 -3.13
C LYS A 250 3.02 -15.96 -3.61
N LYS A 251 4.23 -16.12 -3.05
CA LYS A 251 5.12 -17.24 -3.38
C LYS A 251 4.50 -18.61 -3.08
N MET A 252 3.75 -18.73 -1.98
CA MET A 252 3.03 -19.96 -1.64
C MET A 252 1.97 -20.30 -2.69
N ARG A 253 1.16 -19.32 -3.09
CA ARG A 253 0.14 -19.48 -4.15
C ARG A 253 0.77 -19.87 -5.48
N ASP A 254 1.86 -19.23 -5.88
CA ASP A 254 2.56 -19.52 -7.13
C ASP A 254 3.14 -20.95 -7.13
N THR A 255 3.74 -21.36 -6.01
CA THR A 255 4.26 -22.72 -5.82
C THR A 255 3.12 -23.75 -5.91
N ASN A 256 2.00 -23.51 -5.22
CA ASN A 256 0.83 -24.40 -5.25
C ASN A 256 0.23 -24.52 -6.66
N ASN A 257 0.22 -23.44 -7.43
CA ASN A 257 -0.26 -23.45 -8.82
C ASN A 257 0.68 -24.25 -9.76
N THR A 258 2.00 -24.22 -9.54
CA THR A 258 2.92 -25.07 -10.30
C THR A 258 2.75 -26.56 -9.99
N ASN A 259 2.42 -26.92 -8.75
CA ASN A 259 2.21 -28.31 -8.32
C ASN A 259 1.00 -28.98 -8.95
N LYS A 260 -0.07 -28.21 -9.23
CA LYS A 260 -1.24 -28.72 -9.97
C LYS A 260 -0.86 -29.28 -11.35
N LYS A 261 0.33 -28.96 -11.88
CA LYS A 261 0.87 -29.50 -13.14
C LYS A 261 1.75 -30.75 -12.97
N GLY A 262 1.76 -31.39 -11.80
CA GLY A 262 2.43 -32.68 -11.58
C GLY A 262 3.90 -32.60 -11.13
N GLY A 263 4.40 -31.41 -10.78
CA GLY A 263 5.70 -31.24 -10.14
C GLY A 263 5.61 -31.47 -8.64
N LYS A 264 6.54 -32.23 -8.07
CA LYS A 264 6.69 -32.38 -6.61
C LYS A 264 7.38 -31.12 -6.08
N ALA A 265 6.64 -30.11 -5.61
CA ALA A 265 7.29 -28.97 -4.95
C ALA A 265 8.05 -29.47 -3.74
N THR A 266 9.30 -29.05 -3.65
CA THR A 266 10.00 -29.01 -2.38
C THR A 266 9.66 -27.67 -1.73
N THR A 267 9.01 -27.72 -0.58
CA THR A 267 8.67 -26.56 0.28
C THR A 267 9.92 -25.76 0.74
N THR A 268 11.11 -26.20 0.35
CA THR A 268 12.45 -25.73 0.73
C THR A 268 12.78 -24.28 0.31
N GLY A 269 11.87 -23.56 -0.36
CA GLY A 269 12.08 -22.17 -0.79
C GLY A 269 11.18 -21.13 -0.10
N LEU A 270 10.35 -21.53 0.85
CA LEU A 270 9.40 -20.64 1.51
C LEU A 270 9.93 -20.17 2.86
N TYR A 271 9.85 -18.87 3.12
CA TYR A 271 10.09 -18.29 4.43
C TYR A 271 8.98 -18.74 5.39
N ALA A 272 9.34 -19.13 6.61
CA ALA A 272 8.36 -19.41 7.68
C ALA A 272 7.67 -18.11 8.13
N ASP A 273 6.47 -18.18 8.73
CA ASP A 273 5.75 -16.98 9.24
C ASP A 273 6.26 -16.51 10.60
N ASP A 274 7.56 -16.51 10.77
CA ASP A 274 8.20 -16.24 12.05
C ASP A 274 9.40 -15.30 11.85
N ARG A 275 10.06 -15.01 12.96
CA ARG A 275 11.24 -14.16 12.98
C ARG A 275 12.33 -14.68 12.04
N ASP A 276 12.62 -15.97 12.06
CA ASP A 276 13.72 -16.54 11.28
C ASP A 276 13.42 -16.49 9.78
N GLY A 277 12.17 -16.79 9.39
CA GLY A 277 11.69 -16.65 8.02
C GLY A 277 11.79 -15.21 7.52
N PHE A 278 11.38 -14.24 8.34
CA PHE A 278 11.49 -12.82 8.02
C PHE A 278 12.94 -12.33 7.91
N GLN A 279 13.81 -12.69 8.86
CA GLN A 279 15.22 -12.29 8.84
C GLN A 279 15.94 -12.87 7.62
N ARG A 280 15.62 -14.11 7.25
CA ARG A 280 16.14 -14.72 6.02
C ARG A 280 15.63 -14.01 4.77
N TYR A 281 14.35 -13.64 4.74
CA TYR A 281 13.80 -12.82 3.66
C TYR A 281 14.54 -11.49 3.51
N CYS A 282 14.79 -10.79 4.61
CA CYS A 282 15.58 -9.56 4.59
C CYS A 282 17.01 -9.78 4.10
N ALA A 283 17.71 -10.80 4.62
CA ALA A 283 19.07 -11.09 4.19
C ALA A 283 19.15 -11.42 2.69
N ASP A 284 18.20 -12.20 2.16
CA ASP A 284 18.14 -12.53 0.74
C ASP A 284 17.86 -11.29 -0.12
N ASN A 285 16.96 -10.40 0.33
CA ASN A 285 16.67 -9.13 -0.35
C ASN A 285 17.90 -8.22 -0.36
N ASP A 286 18.48 -7.98 0.81
CA ASP A 286 19.64 -7.10 1.01
C ASP A 286 20.84 -7.60 0.19
N ALA A 287 21.05 -8.91 0.12
CA ALA A 287 22.10 -9.51 -0.71
C ALA A 287 21.83 -9.33 -2.21
N ALA A 288 20.56 -9.44 -2.64
CA ALA A 288 20.18 -9.31 -4.04
C ALA A 288 20.28 -7.87 -4.55
N THR A 289 20.18 -6.86 -3.69
CA THR A 289 20.24 -5.44 -4.06
C THR A 289 21.56 -4.77 -3.75
N SER A 290 22.43 -5.35 -2.90
CA SER A 290 23.66 -4.71 -2.40
C SER A 290 24.54 -4.09 -3.48
N ASP A 291 24.87 -4.84 -4.55
CA ASP A 291 25.74 -4.32 -5.61
C ASP A 291 25.08 -3.12 -6.34
N ALA A 292 23.77 -3.18 -6.54
CA ALA A 292 23.01 -2.11 -7.18
C ALA A 292 22.87 -0.88 -6.27
N GLU A 293 22.79 -1.08 -4.94
CA GLU A 293 22.81 -0.02 -3.94
C GLU A 293 24.17 0.67 -3.90
N ASP A 294 25.26 -0.09 -3.83
CA ASP A 294 26.63 0.46 -3.79
C ASP A 294 26.99 1.23 -5.07
N ALA A 295 26.49 0.78 -6.22
CA ALA A 295 26.66 1.45 -7.50
C ALA A 295 25.70 2.62 -7.72
N SER A 296 24.68 2.78 -6.87
CA SER A 296 23.60 3.75 -7.07
C SER A 296 24.06 5.17 -6.72
N LYS A 297 23.78 6.11 -7.62
CA LYS A 297 23.93 7.55 -7.33
C LYS A 297 22.91 8.07 -6.31
N PHE A 298 21.87 7.28 -5.98
CA PHE A 298 20.80 7.70 -5.08
C PHE A 298 21.14 7.52 -3.61
N PHE A 299 22.20 6.77 -3.29
CA PHE A 299 22.62 6.55 -1.91
C PHE A 299 23.97 7.21 -1.64
N PRO A 300 23.99 8.38 -0.97
CA PRO A 300 25.21 8.94 -0.44
C PRO A 300 25.94 7.94 0.49
N PRO A 301 27.27 8.06 0.65
CA PRO A 301 28.04 7.17 1.54
C PRO A 301 27.50 7.11 2.98
N ASP A 302 26.98 8.21 3.50
CA ASP A 302 26.39 8.26 4.84
C ASP A 302 25.09 7.43 4.92
N THR A 303 24.25 7.48 3.89
CA THR A 303 23.04 6.66 3.75
C THR A 303 23.40 5.18 3.68
N LEU A 304 24.37 4.79 2.85
CA LEU A 304 24.85 3.40 2.77
C LEU A 304 25.39 2.90 4.13
N THR A 305 26.09 3.76 4.86
CA THR A 305 26.60 3.44 6.19
C THR A 305 25.47 3.17 7.19
N LEU A 306 24.38 3.94 7.14
CA LEU A 306 23.21 3.71 8.00
C LEU A 306 22.46 2.44 7.60
N MET A 307 22.28 2.23 6.29
CA MET A 307 21.62 1.05 5.71
C MET A 307 22.30 -0.26 6.10
N GLY A 308 23.63 -0.29 6.26
CA GLY A 308 24.40 -1.51 6.57
C GLY A 308 24.01 -2.22 7.88
N ASN A 309 23.28 -1.55 8.79
CA ASN A 309 22.82 -2.15 10.05
C ASN A 309 21.29 -2.36 10.10
N VAL A 310 20.61 -2.14 8.98
CA VAL A 310 19.15 -2.23 8.88
C VAL A 310 18.80 -3.49 8.06
N PRO A 311 18.06 -4.46 8.63
CA PRO A 311 17.55 -5.58 7.83
C PRO A 311 16.45 -5.09 6.87
N CYS A 312 16.39 -5.60 5.65
CA CYS A 312 15.43 -5.13 4.64
C CYS A 312 15.58 -3.62 4.40
N ARG A 313 16.82 -3.13 4.28
CA ARG A 313 17.12 -1.69 4.26
C ARG A 313 16.45 -0.93 3.11
N ASP A 314 16.30 -1.57 1.97
CA ASP A 314 15.61 -1.02 0.81
C ASP A 314 14.12 -0.76 1.10
N GLU A 315 13.45 -1.63 1.87
CA GLU A 315 12.04 -1.47 2.26
C GLU A 315 11.82 -0.21 3.09
N PHE A 316 12.73 0.08 4.04
CA PHE A 316 12.64 1.30 4.85
C PHE A 316 12.94 2.56 4.05
N PHE A 317 13.92 2.49 3.15
CA PHE A 317 14.21 3.61 2.25
C PHE A 317 13.00 3.91 1.34
N LYS A 318 12.43 2.89 0.70
CA LYS A 318 11.23 3.01 -0.15
C LYS A 318 10.06 3.61 0.62
N TYR A 319 9.84 3.14 1.85
CA TYR A 319 8.80 3.65 2.73
C TYR A 319 8.96 5.15 3.00
N VAL A 320 10.14 5.56 3.46
CA VAL A 320 10.42 6.97 3.78
C VAL A 320 10.32 7.87 2.55
N GLN A 321 10.94 7.47 1.43
CA GLN A 321 10.89 8.27 0.21
C GLN A 321 9.47 8.40 -0.34
N TRP A 322 8.66 7.35 -0.26
CA TRP A 322 7.26 7.44 -0.65
C TRP A 322 6.49 8.45 0.19
N HIS A 323 6.68 8.47 1.52
CA HIS A 323 6.03 9.45 2.40
C HIS A 323 6.53 10.87 2.15
N ASN A 324 7.84 11.06 1.92
CA ASN A 324 8.41 12.34 1.50
C ASN A 324 7.73 12.86 0.22
N LEU A 325 7.60 12.01 -0.80
CA LEU A 325 6.97 12.36 -2.08
C LEU A 325 5.47 12.61 -1.94
N ALA A 326 4.76 11.85 -1.11
CA ALA A 326 3.33 12.05 -0.86
C ALA A 326 3.04 13.44 -0.26
N LEU A 327 3.88 13.89 0.68
CA LEU A 327 3.76 15.24 1.25
C LEU A 327 4.08 16.33 0.23
N MET A 328 5.16 16.15 -0.55
CA MET A 328 5.48 17.10 -1.62
C MET A 328 4.40 17.17 -2.68
N GLU A 329 3.76 16.05 -3.01
CA GLU A 329 2.67 15.99 -3.99
C GLU A 329 1.45 16.78 -3.51
N CYS A 330 1.08 16.64 -2.23
CA CYS A 330 0.02 17.45 -1.62
C CYS A 330 0.35 18.95 -1.73
N GLN A 331 1.60 19.34 -1.48
CA GLN A 331 2.04 20.72 -1.58
C GLN A 331 2.09 21.23 -3.03
N TYR A 332 2.64 20.42 -3.94
CA TYR A 332 2.80 20.75 -5.36
C TYR A 332 1.44 21.01 -6.03
N ARG A 333 0.41 20.27 -5.62
CA ARG A 333 -0.93 20.37 -6.19
C ARG A 333 -1.93 21.17 -5.35
N ASP A 334 -1.47 21.77 -4.26
CA ASP A 334 -2.31 22.54 -3.32
C ASP A 334 -3.53 21.73 -2.86
N LEU A 335 -3.31 20.45 -2.51
CA LEU A 335 -4.36 19.56 -2.04
C LEU A 335 -4.63 19.83 -0.56
N GLY A 336 -5.90 19.94 -0.19
CA GLY A 336 -6.28 19.80 1.22
C GLY A 336 -5.80 18.44 1.71
N ARG A 337 -5.08 18.39 2.83
CA ARG A 337 -4.48 17.15 3.36
C ARG A 337 -5.11 16.77 4.70
N HIS A 338 -5.41 15.48 4.89
CA HIS A 338 -5.79 14.90 6.17
C HIS A 338 -4.96 13.65 6.44
N ASP A 339 -4.23 13.66 7.54
CA ASP A 339 -3.33 12.58 7.91
C ASP A 339 -4.07 11.58 8.79
N VAL A 340 -4.06 10.30 8.42
CA VAL A 340 -4.72 9.22 9.19
C VAL A 340 -3.73 8.13 9.55
N TYR A 341 -3.80 7.62 10.77
CA TYR A 341 -2.90 6.58 11.25
C TYR A 341 -3.60 5.22 11.21
N TYR A 342 -2.99 4.23 10.57
CA TYR A 342 -3.57 2.89 10.41
C TYR A 342 -3.98 2.29 11.76
N GLU A 343 -3.14 2.45 12.78
CA GLU A 343 -3.31 1.94 14.13
C GLU A 343 -4.47 2.61 14.89
N GLU A 344 -4.98 3.77 14.44
CA GLU A 344 -6.18 4.39 15.03
C GLU A 344 -7.46 3.66 14.62
N PHE A 345 -7.42 2.91 13.51
CA PHE A 345 -8.51 2.07 13.03
C PHE A 345 -8.42 0.63 13.54
N ASP A 346 -7.24 0.20 13.99
CA ASP A 346 -7.04 -1.12 14.60
C ASP A 346 -7.58 -1.11 16.04
N GLY A 347 -8.75 -1.72 16.26
CA GLY A 347 -9.35 -1.83 17.59
C GLY A 347 -8.52 -2.60 18.61
N GLY A 348 -7.42 -3.25 18.20
CA GLY A 348 -6.49 -3.97 19.07
C GLY A 348 -5.49 -3.10 19.83
N VAL A 349 -5.37 -1.80 19.51
CA VAL A 349 -4.36 -0.92 20.13
C VAL A 349 -4.94 -0.16 21.30
N SER A 350 -4.23 -0.15 22.44
CA SER A 350 -4.58 0.70 23.58
C SER A 350 -4.56 2.17 23.14
N GLY A 351 -5.72 2.84 23.18
CA GLY A 351 -5.86 4.22 22.72
C GLY A 351 -6.34 4.37 21.28
N ALA A 352 -6.60 3.29 20.54
CA ALA A 352 -7.29 3.38 19.26
C ALA A 352 -8.68 4.00 19.45
N ASN A 353 -9.06 4.90 18.54
CA ASN A 353 -10.38 5.49 18.49
C ASN A 353 -10.92 5.44 17.05
N PRO A 354 -11.30 4.25 16.54
CA PRO A 354 -11.73 4.11 15.15
C PRO A 354 -12.91 5.02 14.81
N ALA A 355 -13.85 5.20 15.74
CA ALA A 355 -14.99 6.09 15.55
C ALA A 355 -14.56 7.56 15.38
N GLY A 356 -13.60 8.03 16.18
CA GLY A 356 -13.06 9.38 16.07
C GLY A 356 -12.25 9.59 14.79
N ALA A 357 -11.42 8.62 14.40
CA ALA A 357 -10.66 8.68 13.15
C ALA A 357 -11.59 8.74 11.92
N ILE A 358 -12.69 7.97 11.96
CA ILE A 358 -13.68 7.96 10.89
C ILE A 358 -14.48 9.26 10.85
N GLU A 359 -14.91 9.81 11.99
CA GLU A 359 -15.61 11.10 12.01
C GLU A 359 -14.71 12.23 11.50
N GLY A 360 -13.41 12.23 11.86
CA GLY A 360 -12.44 13.18 11.31
C GLY A 360 -12.30 13.07 9.80
N LEU A 361 -12.23 11.85 9.27
CA LEU A 361 -12.22 11.59 7.83
C LEU A 361 -13.53 12.06 7.16
N ARG A 362 -14.69 11.83 7.78
CA ARG A 362 -16.00 12.30 7.28
C ARG A 362 -16.07 13.81 7.20
N GLU A 363 -15.70 14.49 8.28
CA GLU A 363 -15.65 15.95 8.34
C GLU A 363 -14.71 16.51 7.27
N PHE A 364 -13.52 15.92 7.14
CA PHE A 364 -12.56 16.30 6.12
C PHE A 364 -13.13 16.14 4.70
N LEU A 365 -13.86 15.06 4.42
CA LEU A 365 -14.51 14.83 3.14
C LEU A 365 -15.81 15.63 2.95
N GLY A 366 -16.18 16.51 3.88
CA GLY A 366 -17.39 17.33 3.79
C GLY A 366 -18.68 16.52 3.92
N ALA A 367 -18.61 15.29 4.46
CA ALA A 367 -19.82 14.58 4.85
C ALA A 367 -20.41 15.30 6.06
N ALA A 368 -21.74 15.50 6.07
CA ALA A 368 -22.41 16.14 7.19
C ALA A 368 -22.10 15.38 8.47
N SER A 369 -21.56 16.10 9.46
CA SER A 369 -21.30 15.53 10.77
C SER A 369 -22.62 14.99 11.31
N THR A 370 -22.60 13.72 11.72
CA THR A 370 -23.77 13.17 12.40
C THR A 370 -23.82 13.85 13.75
N SER A 371 -24.69 14.83 13.90
CA SER A 371 -24.97 15.52 15.17
C SER A 371 -25.62 14.59 16.21
N ALA A 372 -25.33 13.29 16.14
CA ALA A 372 -25.66 12.29 17.14
C ALA A 372 -25.23 12.86 18.48
N SER A 373 -26.27 13.23 19.24
CA SER A 373 -26.21 13.91 20.51
C SER A 373 -25.08 13.36 21.35
N LYS A 374 -24.23 14.25 21.91
CA LYS A 374 -23.22 13.97 22.95
C LYS A 374 -23.89 13.42 24.23
N SER A 375 -24.68 12.35 24.14
CA SER A 375 -25.03 11.54 25.30
C SER A 375 -23.78 10.75 25.65
N SER A 376 -23.08 11.26 26.66
CA SER A 376 -21.86 10.75 27.27
C SER A 376 -22.04 9.39 27.96
N SER A 377 -22.71 8.42 27.33
CA SER A 377 -22.71 7.04 27.79
C SER A 377 -21.47 6.35 27.24
N SER A 378 -20.46 6.18 28.09
CA SER A 378 -19.28 5.34 27.87
C SER A 378 -19.65 3.85 27.79
N SER A 379 -20.61 3.48 26.94
CA SER A 379 -20.72 2.10 26.51
C SER A 379 -19.67 1.94 25.42
N THR A 380 -18.45 1.58 25.83
CA THR A 380 -17.48 0.95 24.95
C THR A 380 -18.14 -0.32 24.43
N THR A 381 -18.89 -0.21 23.34
CA THR A 381 -19.17 -1.37 22.50
C THR A 381 -17.84 -1.65 21.83
N THR A 382 -16.95 -2.32 22.57
CA THR A 382 -15.88 -3.07 21.94
C THR A 382 -16.62 -3.93 20.93
N ALA A 383 -16.45 -3.65 19.65
CA ALA A 383 -16.71 -4.64 18.62
C ALA A 383 -15.68 -5.74 18.88
N THR A 384 -15.88 -6.50 19.95
CA THR A 384 -15.20 -7.76 20.18
C THR A 384 -15.75 -8.61 19.06
N ALA A 385 -15.03 -8.66 17.95
CA ALA A 385 -15.11 -9.77 17.03
C ALA A 385 -14.87 -11.00 17.89
N THR A 386 -15.96 -11.56 18.41
CA THR A 386 -15.89 -12.60 19.41
C THR A 386 -15.49 -13.82 18.63
N THR A 387 -14.25 -14.26 18.83
CA THR A 387 -13.70 -15.52 18.34
C THR A 387 -14.44 -16.67 19.01
N SER A 388 -15.69 -16.88 18.63
CA SER A 388 -16.44 -18.07 18.99
C SER A 388 -16.01 -19.15 18.01
N GLY A 389 -15.01 -19.94 18.41
CA GLY A 389 -14.69 -21.18 17.72
C GLY A 389 -15.92 -22.08 17.67
N ASN A 390 -16.59 -22.13 16.52
CA ASN A 390 -17.48 -23.23 16.21
C ASN A 390 -17.68 -23.40 14.69
N ASN A 391 -17.64 -24.67 14.29
CA ASN A 391 -17.55 -25.19 12.93
C ASN A 391 -18.72 -24.78 12.01
N GLY A 392 -18.41 -24.51 10.74
CA GLY A 392 -19.21 -25.06 9.63
C GLY A 392 -20.07 -24.12 8.80
N GLY A 393 -19.82 -22.81 8.77
CA GLY A 393 -20.51 -21.91 7.84
C GLY A 393 -19.61 -20.75 7.41
N GLY A 394 -19.31 -20.67 6.11
CA GLY A 394 -18.48 -19.63 5.50
C GLY A 394 -19.14 -18.25 5.53
N SER A 395 -19.26 -17.67 6.72
CA SER A 395 -19.45 -16.25 6.90
C SER A 395 -18.09 -15.60 6.67
N SER A 396 -18.02 -14.64 5.75
CA SER A 396 -16.87 -13.77 5.50
C SER A 396 -16.61 -12.88 6.73
N SER A 397 -16.16 -13.47 7.83
CA SER A 397 -15.62 -12.72 8.94
C SER A 397 -14.39 -11.99 8.43
N LEU A 398 -14.38 -10.66 8.58
CA LEU A 398 -13.20 -9.85 8.28
C LEU A 398 -11.97 -10.50 8.94
N PRO A 399 -10.83 -10.58 8.24
CA PRO A 399 -9.63 -11.25 8.76
C PRO A 399 -9.29 -10.71 10.14
N VAL A 400 -9.06 -11.61 11.10
CA VAL A 400 -8.72 -11.25 12.48
C VAL A 400 -7.35 -10.58 12.47
N PHE A 401 -7.34 -9.28 12.72
CA PHE A 401 -6.10 -8.51 12.82
C PHE A 401 -5.35 -8.90 14.10
N ARG A 402 -4.10 -9.30 13.93
CA ARG A 402 -3.15 -9.39 15.05
C ARG A 402 -2.68 -7.97 15.34
N GLY A 403 -2.86 -7.53 16.58
CA GLY A 403 -2.85 -6.11 16.97
C GLY A 403 -1.55 -5.35 16.68
N ALA A 404 -1.58 -4.04 16.96
CA ALA A 404 -0.41 -3.19 16.82
C ALA A 404 0.84 -3.77 17.45
N HIS A 405 1.96 -3.50 16.78
CA HIS A 405 3.30 -3.95 17.18
C HIS A 405 3.59 -5.43 16.91
N MET A 406 2.95 -6.04 15.90
CA MET A 406 3.36 -7.35 15.38
C MET A 406 4.86 -7.46 15.12
N TYR A 407 5.53 -6.34 14.80
CA TYR A 407 6.97 -6.30 14.57
C TYR A 407 7.84 -6.66 15.77
N LEU A 408 7.32 -6.63 17.01
CA LEU A 408 8.12 -6.98 18.20
C LEU A 408 8.63 -8.41 18.16
N GLU A 409 7.91 -9.31 17.48
CA GLU A 409 8.33 -10.70 17.28
C GLU A 409 9.40 -10.83 16.19
N TYR A 410 9.56 -9.83 15.31
CA TYR A 410 10.40 -9.91 14.11
C TYR A 410 11.75 -9.20 14.26
N TYR A 411 11.88 -8.22 15.15
CA TYR A 411 13.10 -7.39 15.29
C TYR A 411 13.66 -7.37 16.72
N THR A 412 14.98 -7.39 16.86
CA THR A 412 15.63 -7.04 18.14
C THR A 412 15.54 -5.55 18.45
N ASP A 413 15.74 -5.19 19.71
CA ASP A 413 15.79 -3.80 20.16
C ASP A 413 16.88 -2.99 19.42
N GLU A 414 18.03 -3.61 19.15
CA GLU A 414 19.13 -3.00 18.40
C GLU A 414 18.72 -2.75 16.95
N GLN A 415 18.07 -3.71 16.31
CA GLN A 415 17.55 -3.54 14.95
C GLN A 415 16.52 -2.41 14.90
N ARG A 416 15.58 -2.35 15.86
CA ARG A 416 14.59 -1.27 15.92
C ARG A 416 15.24 0.10 16.10
N LYS A 417 16.24 0.22 16.98
CA LYS A 417 17.02 1.46 17.15
C LYS A 417 17.76 1.86 15.87
N ALA A 418 18.38 0.91 15.18
CA ALA A 418 19.06 1.16 13.92
C ALA A 418 18.10 1.61 12.82
N ILE A 419 16.95 0.92 12.69
CA ILE A 419 15.87 1.29 11.77
C ILE A 419 15.39 2.71 12.04
N TRP A 420 15.07 3.05 13.29
CA TRP A 420 14.55 4.38 13.60
C TRP A 420 15.56 5.50 13.36
N LYS A 421 16.84 5.26 13.65
CA LYS A 421 17.93 6.20 13.31
C LYS A 421 18.03 6.41 11.80
N PHE A 422 17.88 5.35 11.02
CA PHE A 422 17.88 5.42 9.57
C PHE A 422 16.65 6.16 9.03
N VAL A 423 15.46 5.81 9.50
CA VAL A 423 14.20 6.47 9.13
C VAL A 423 14.25 7.96 9.44
N GLU A 424 14.75 8.36 10.60
CA GLU A 424 14.94 9.77 10.97
C GLU A 424 15.86 10.50 9.99
N ALA A 425 17.00 9.90 9.65
CA ALA A 425 18.00 10.51 8.79
C ALA A 425 17.51 10.72 7.34
N GLU A 426 16.69 9.80 6.82
CA GLU A 426 16.17 9.85 5.44
C GLU A 426 14.84 10.63 5.33
N SER A 427 14.19 10.92 6.46
CA SER A 427 12.90 11.61 6.48
C SER A 427 13.07 13.12 6.30
N PHE A 428 12.18 13.73 5.52
CA PHE A 428 11.98 15.17 5.62
C PHE A 428 11.43 15.55 7.00
N PRO A 429 11.62 16.80 7.46
CA PRO A 429 11.12 17.24 8.77
C PRO A 429 9.63 16.94 8.98
N ASP A 430 8.79 17.17 7.97
CA ASP A 430 7.35 16.89 8.05
C ASP A 430 7.04 15.39 8.09
N THR A 431 7.76 14.58 7.30
CA THR A 431 7.65 13.11 7.34
C THR A 431 8.05 12.59 8.73
N TRP A 432 9.15 13.08 9.28
CA TRP A 432 9.61 12.70 10.61
C TRP A 432 8.62 13.10 11.70
N ALA A 433 8.00 14.27 11.58
CA ALA A 433 6.95 14.70 12.50
C ALA A 433 5.77 13.71 12.52
N LEU A 434 5.40 13.14 11.37
CA LEU A 434 4.36 12.10 11.29
C LEU A 434 4.84 10.76 11.90
N LEU A 435 6.04 10.32 11.57
CA LEU A 435 6.55 8.99 11.94
C LEU A 435 7.04 8.90 13.40
N SER A 436 7.59 9.98 13.96
CA SER A 436 8.08 10.02 15.35
C SER A 436 6.98 9.78 16.39
N ARG A 437 5.71 9.90 16.01
CA ARG A 437 4.56 9.50 16.84
C ARG A 437 4.67 8.05 17.32
N TYR A 438 5.17 7.13 16.49
CA TYR A 438 5.31 5.72 16.84
C TYR A 438 6.43 5.46 17.86
N LEU A 439 7.42 6.34 17.96
CA LEU A 439 8.45 6.24 19.00
C LEU A 439 7.88 6.54 20.39
N SER A 440 7.03 7.56 20.49
CA SER A 440 6.49 8.03 21.78
C SER A 440 5.55 7.02 22.43
N GLY A 441 4.86 6.19 21.63
CA GLY A 441 3.96 5.14 22.12
C GLY A 441 4.68 3.88 22.62
N SER A 442 5.94 3.66 22.24
CA SER A 442 6.71 2.48 22.65
C SER A 442 7.28 2.58 24.07
N GLY A 443 7.25 3.77 24.68
CA GLY A 443 7.78 4.05 26.01
C GLY A 443 6.86 3.65 27.17
N GLY A 444 6.16 2.52 27.04
CA GLY A 444 5.37 1.95 28.12
C GLY A 444 6.25 1.55 29.31
N SER A 445 6.39 2.48 30.26
CA SER A 445 6.65 2.29 31.69
C SER A 445 7.73 1.33 32.18
N ASP A 446 8.68 0.88 31.36
CA ASP A 446 9.88 0.19 31.86
C ASP A 446 10.89 1.24 32.35
N THR A 447 10.47 2.04 33.34
CA THR A 447 11.39 2.59 34.32
C THR A 447 11.75 1.44 35.28
N GLU A 448 12.82 0.72 34.96
CA GLU A 448 13.61 -0.06 35.92
C GLU A 448 14.99 0.59 36.12
#